data_AF-A0A444V580-F1
#
_entry.id   AF-A0A444V580-F1
#
_cell.length_a   1.000
_cell.length_b   1.000
_cell.length_c   1.000
_cell.angle_alpha   90.00
_cell.angle_beta   90.00
_cell.angle_gamma   90.00
#
_symmetry.space_group_name_H-M   'P 1'
#
loop_
_entity.id
_entity.type
_entity.pdbx_description
1 polymer ?
#
loop_
_entity_poly.entity_id
_entity_poly.type
_entity_poly.pdbx_seq_one_letter_code
_entity_poly.pdbx_strand_id
1 'polypeptide(L)'
;MHEASKKLSECLQDMYEPEWYGKDDINTITENTDLLWTDFHQKLVDHALISMDTYLGQFPDIKTRISKRGRKLVDFDSARHHFESMKTGKKKDEVKIAKAEDDLGKAQKVFEDINIDLQEELPSLWNR
;
A
#
# COMPACT_ATOMS: atom_id res chain seq x y z
N MET A 1 -12.42 19.12 -17.20
CA MET A 1 -12.07 19.68 -18.54
C MET A 1 -12.91 19.06 -19.63
N HIS A 2 -13.06 17.72 -19.69
CA HIS A 2 -13.95 17.03 -20.64
C HIS A 2 -15.36 17.62 -20.69
N GLU A 3 -16.07 17.72 -19.56
CA GLU A 3 -17.43 18.32 -19.54
C GLU A 3 -17.48 19.76 -20.07
N ALA A 4 -16.47 20.58 -19.77
CA ALA A 4 -16.45 21.96 -20.22
C ALA A 4 -16.23 22.04 -21.75
N SER A 5 -15.34 21.19 -22.28
CA SER A 5 -15.13 21.04 -23.72
C SER A 5 -16.39 20.55 -24.42
N LYS A 6 -17.08 19.56 -23.83
CA LYS A 6 -18.30 18.99 -24.37
C LYS A 6 -19.41 20.03 -24.46
N LYS A 7 -19.69 20.74 -23.37
CA LYS A 7 -20.71 21.81 -23.32
C LYS A 7 -20.45 22.92 -24.34
N LEU A 8 -19.18 23.28 -24.54
CA LEU A 8 -18.82 24.26 -25.57
C LEU A 8 -19.11 23.74 -26.99
N SER A 9 -18.73 22.50 -27.29
CA SER A 9 -19.01 21.88 -28.60
C SER A 9 -20.51 21.69 -28.85
N GLU A 10 -21.29 21.34 -27.82
CA GLU A 10 -22.75 21.25 -27.87
C GLU A 10 -23.37 22.60 -28.25
N CYS A 11 -22.95 23.70 -27.59
CA CYS A 11 -23.41 25.04 -27.97
C CYS A 11 -23.07 25.40 -29.42
N LEU A 12 -21.89 25.02 -29.90
CA LEU A 12 -21.51 25.22 -31.30
C LEU A 12 -22.41 24.41 -32.23
N GLN A 13 -22.67 23.14 -31.93
CA GLN A 13 -23.57 22.29 -32.72
C GLN A 13 -24.99 22.85 -32.79
N ASP A 14 -25.52 23.36 -31.68
CA ASP A 14 -26.87 23.93 -31.60
C ASP A 14 -27.02 25.21 -32.43
N MET A 15 -25.97 26.04 -32.47
CA MET A 15 -25.96 27.29 -33.25
C MET A 15 -25.63 27.08 -34.73
N TYR A 16 -25.06 25.93 -35.10
CA TYR A 16 -24.64 25.66 -36.48
C TYR A 16 -25.79 25.08 -37.30
N GLU A 17 -26.31 25.87 -38.25
CA GLU A 17 -27.45 25.47 -39.06
C GLU A 17 -27.13 24.25 -39.96
N PRO A 18 -28.12 23.40 -40.26
CA PRO A 18 -27.90 22.17 -41.03
C PRO A 18 -27.32 22.40 -42.45
N GLU A 19 -27.69 23.49 -43.10
CA GLU A 19 -27.26 23.85 -44.45
C GLU A 19 -25.88 24.51 -44.51
N TRP A 20 -25.30 24.86 -43.35
CA TRP A 20 -23.99 25.49 -43.32
C TRP A 20 -22.90 24.48 -43.66
N TYR A 21 -21.93 24.96 -44.44
CA TYR A 21 -20.79 24.16 -44.89
C TYR A 21 -20.05 23.53 -43.72
N GLY A 22 -19.83 22.22 -43.75
CA GLY A 22 -19.06 21.51 -42.71
C GLY A 22 -19.87 21.14 -41.45
N LYS A 23 -21.21 21.21 -41.47
CA LYS A 23 -22.06 20.74 -40.37
C LYS A 23 -21.73 19.30 -39.93
N ASP A 24 -21.60 18.38 -40.90
CA ASP A 24 -21.31 16.97 -40.63
C ASP A 24 -19.89 16.78 -40.05
N ASP A 25 -18.93 17.61 -40.48
CA ASP A 25 -17.58 17.60 -39.94
C ASP A 25 -17.57 18.05 -38.48
N ILE A 26 -18.34 19.09 -38.11
CA ILE A 26 -18.48 19.55 -36.71
C ILE A 26 -19.06 18.45 -35.83
N ASN A 27 -20.06 17.71 -36.32
CA ASN A 27 -20.64 16.58 -35.59
C ASN A 27 -19.60 15.49 -35.36
N THR A 28 -18.91 15.10 -36.43
CA THR A 28 -17.85 14.09 -36.38
C THR A 28 -16.71 14.49 -35.43
N ILE A 29 -16.26 15.75 -35.46
CA ILE A 29 -15.22 16.26 -34.57
C ILE A 29 -15.69 16.24 -33.11
N THR A 30 -16.93 16.62 -32.85
CA THR A 30 -17.49 16.65 -31.49
C THR A 30 -17.57 15.26 -30.89
N GLU A 31 -18.09 14.29 -31.63
CA GLU A 31 -18.16 12.88 -31.22
C GLU A 31 -16.76 12.29 -30.99
N ASN A 32 -15.84 12.51 -31.94
CA ASN A 32 -14.46 12.02 -31.80
C ASN A 32 -13.75 12.64 -30.59
N THR A 33 -13.98 13.92 -30.32
CA THR A 33 -13.40 14.61 -29.15
C THR A 33 -13.93 14.01 -27.84
N ASP A 34 -15.23 13.70 -27.76
CA ASP A 34 -15.85 13.03 -26.61
C ASP A 34 -15.25 11.64 -26.36
N LEU A 35 -15.08 10.87 -27.45
CA LEU A 35 -14.44 9.55 -27.40
C LEU A 35 -12.99 9.62 -26.93
N LEU A 36 -12.19 10.55 -27.47
CA LEU A 36 -10.80 10.74 -27.08
C LEU A 36 -10.66 11.14 -25.60
N TRP A 37 -11.53 12.02 -25.09
CA TRP A 37 -11.54 12.37 -23.68
C TRP A 37 -11.89 11.18 -22.78
N THR A 38 -12.88 10.38 -23.19
CA THR A 38 -13.30 9.20 -22.44
C THR A 38 -12.19 8.15 -22.40
N ASP A 39 -11.57 7.83 -23.54
CA ASP A 39 -10.43 6.90 -23.63
C ASP A 39 -9.23 7.40 -22.83
N PHE A 40 -8.92 8.70 -22.91
CA PHE A 40 -7.83 9.30 -22.13
C PHE A 40 -8.07 9.16 -20.63
N HIS A 41 -9.28 9.48 -20.16
CA HIS A 41 -9.64 9.32 -18.75
C HIS A 41 -9.54 7.86 -18.30
N GLN A 42 -10.09 6.94 -19.09
CA GLN A 42 -10.05 5.52 -18.79
C GLN A 42 -8.61 5.00 -18.69
N LYS A 43 -7.74 5.38 -19.64
CA LYS A 43 -6.31 5.02 -19.60
C LYS A 43 -5.59 5.58 -18.38
N LEU A 44 -5.89 6.81 -17.96
CA LEU A 44 -5.33 7.37 -16.72
C LEU A 44 -5.77 6.58 -15.49
N VAL A 45 -7.06 6.21 -15.42
CA VAL A 45 -7.58 5.39 -14.33
C VAL A 45 -6.90 4.02 -14.32
N ASP A 46 -6.95 3.30 -15.44
CA ASP A 46 -6.51 1.91 -15.50
C ASP A 46 -5.00 1.76 -15.36
N HIS A 47 -4.22 2.65 -15.98
CA HIS A 47 -2.77 2.46 -16.07
C HIS A 47 -1.97 3.25 -15.03
N ALA A 48 -2.48 4.40 -14.57
CA ALA A 48 -1.80 5.19 -13.55
C ALA A 48 -2.44 5.01 -12.18
N LEU A 49 -3.74 5.28 -12.06
CA LEU A 49 -4.41 5.32 -10.76
C LEU A 49 -4.47 3.93 -10.09
N ILE A 50 -4.97 2.90 -10.79
CA ILE A 50 -5.07 1.54 -10.23
C ILE A 50 -3.70 0.98 -9.85
N SER A 51 -2.68 1.25 -10.67
CA SER A 51 -1.29 0.86 -10.39
C SER A 51 -0.78 1.51 -9.10
N MET A 52 -1.02 2.81 -8.94
CA MET A 52 -0.64 3.56 -7.74
C MET A 52 -1.41 3.10 -6.50
N ASP A 53 -2.72 2.85 -6.62
CA ASP A 53 -3.55 2.32 -5.53
C ASP A 53 -3.06 0.93 -5.08
N THR A 54 -2.68 0.07 -6.02
CA THR A 54 -2.14 -1.26 -5.73
C THR A 54 -0.79 -1.17 -5.02
N TYR A 55 0.07 -0.22 -5.39
CA TYR A 55 1.33 0.04 -4.70
C TYR A 55 1.09 0.56 -3.27
N LEU A 56 0.26 1.60 -3.13
CA LEU A 56 -0.05 2.21 -1.84
C LEU A 56 -0.78 1.23 -0.90
N GLY A 57 -1.57 0.31 -1.44
CA GLY A 57 -2.28 -0.74 -0.71
C GLY A 57 -1.36 -1.72 0.04
N GLN A 58 -0.06 -1.77 -0.27
CA GLN A 58 0.91 -2.62 0.43
C GLN A 58 1.33 -2.05 1.79
N PHE A 59 1.27 -0.73 1.96
CA PHE A 59 1.82 -0.05 3.14
C PHE A 59 1.06 -0.30 4.45
N PRO A 60 -0.29 -0.37 4.49
CA PRO A 60 -1.02 -0.59 5.74
C PRO A 60 -0.67 -1.89 6.48
N ASP A 61 -0.53 -3.00 5.76
CA ASP A 61 -0.15 -4.29 6.34
C ASP A 61 1.30 -4.25 6.85
N ILE A 62 2.23 -3.76 6.04
CA ILE A 62 3.65 -3.61 6.40
C ILE A 62 3.80 -2.73 7.64
N LYS A 63 3.07 -1.60 7.72
CA LYS A 63 3.06 -0.73 8.89
C LYS A 63 2.57 -1.46 10.15
N THR A 64 1.53 -2.30 10.01
CA THR A 64 1.00 -3.11 11.10
C THR A 64 2.03 -4.14 11.58
N ARG A 65 2.74 -4.78 10.65
CA ARG A 65 3.80 -5.75 10.94
C ARG A 65 5.02 -5.10 11.59
N ILE A 66 5.45 -3.93 11.14
CA ILE A 66 6.52 -3.13 11.80
C ILE A 66 6.13 -2.82 13.25
N SER A 67 4.88 -2.37 13.48
CA SER A 67 4.38 -2.11 14.83
C SER A 67 4.38 -3.37 15.70
N LYS A 68 3.98 -4.51 15.13
CA LYS A 68 4.02 -5.81 15.81
C LYS A 68 5.45 -6.24 16.14
N ARG A 69 6.40 -6.10 15.21
CA ARG A 69 7.84 -6.34 15.43
C ARG A 69 8.36 -5.53 16.61
N GLY A 70 8.02 -4.24 16.67
CA GLY A 70 8.40 -3.36 17.79
C GLY A 70 7.92 -3.88 19.15
N ARG A 71 6.67 -4.33 19.25
CA ARG A 71 6.16 -4.94 20.49
C ARG A 71 6.85 -6.26 20.83
N LYS A 72 7.12 -7.10 19.84
CA LYS A 72 7.77 -8.41 20.03
C LYS A 72 9.25 -8.32 20.40
N LEU A 73 9.94 -7.27 19.95
CA LEU A 73 11.28 -6.96 20.43
C LEU A 73 11.28 -6.68 21.94
N VAL A 74 10.32 -5.87 22.42
CA VAL A 74 10.18 -5.57 23.85
C VAL A 74 9.87 -6.84 24.67
N ASP A 75 8.95 -7.69 24.19
CA ASP A 75 8.65 -8.98 24.83
C ASP A 75 9.91 -9.86 24.93
N PHE A 76 10.70 -9.93 23.85
CA PHE A 76 11.94 -10.70 23.79
C PHE A 76 13.02 -10.14 24.74
N ASP A 77 13.26 -8.83 24.73
CA ASP A 77 14.23 -8.19 25.63
C ASP A 77 13.84 -8.39 27.11
N SER A 78 12.54 -8.31 27.42
CA SER A 78 12.03 -8.59 28.76
C SER A 78 12.29 -10.03 29.19
N ALA A 79 12.02 -11.02 28.32
CA ALA A 79 12.29 -12.42 28.61
C ALA A 79 13.79 -12.71 28.78
N ARG A 80 14.64 -12.05 27.97
CA ARG A 80 16.10 -12.17 28.07
C ARG A 80 16.61 -11.66 29.41
N HIS A 81 16.18 -10.47 29.81
CA HIS A 81 16.54 -9.93 31.12
C HIS A 81 16.01 -10.78 32.28
N HIS A 82 14.80 -11.32 32.17
CA HIS A 82 14.26 -12.24 33.17
C HIS A 82 15.14 -13.49 33.33
N PHE A 83 15.50 -14.14 32.22
CA PHE A 83 16.38 -15.31 32.23
C PHE A 83 17.78 -15.00 32.79
N GLU A 84 18.41 -13.90 32.37
CA GLU A 84 19.71 -13.46 32.87
C GLU A 84 19.70 -13.23 34.40
N SER A 85 18.65 -12.59 34.91
CA SER A 85 18.49 -12.34 36.35
C SER A 85 18.35 -13.64 37.16
N MET A 86 17.64 -14.64 36.63
CA MET A 86 17.45 -15.95 37.26
C MET A 86 18.74 -16.77 37.24
N LYS A 87 19.52 -16.70 36.15
CA LYS A 87 20.77 -17.45 35.97
C LYS A 87 21.91 -16.93 36.86
N THR A 88 21.96 -15.63 37.08
CA THR A 88 23.00 -14.94 37.88
C THR A 88 22.64 -14.82 39.36
N GLY A 89 21.42 -15.20 39.75
CA GLY A 89 20.95 -15.17 41.13
C GLY A 89 21.72 -16.09 42.07
N LYS A 90 21.83 -15.68 43.35
CA LYS A 90 22.54 -16.45 44.39
C LYS A 90 21.85 -17.78 44.75
N LYS A 91 20.53 -17.89 44.54
CA LYS A 91 19.75 -19.13 44.68
C LYS A 91 19.33 -19.60 43.30
N LYS A 92 19.87 -20.73 42.85
CA LYS A 92 19.50 -21.35 41.58
C LYS A 92 18.31 -22.27 41.78
N ASP A 93 17.20 -21.91 41.16
CA ASP A 93 15.98 -22.71 41.11
C ASP A 93 15.87 -23.27 39.68
N GLU A 94 16.39 -24.47 39.48
CA GLU A 94 16.52 -25.11 38.15
C GLU A 94 15.19 -25.18 37.40
N VAL A 95 14.07 -25.39 38.11
CA VAL A 95 12.74 -25.43 37.51
C VAL A 95 12.32 -24.06 36.96
N LYS A 96 12.60 -22.98 37.71
CA LYS A 96 12.31 -21.62 37.26
C LYS A 96 13.25 -21.18 36.13
N ILE A 97 14.52 -21.57 36.18
CA ILE A 97 15.49 -21.27 35.13
C ILE A 97 15.05 -21.95 33.82
N ALA A 98 14.69 -23.23 33.86
CA ALA A 98 14.21 -23.96 32.68
C ALA A 98 12.95 -23.33 32.09
N LYS A 99 12.01 -22.88 32.93
CA LYS A 99 10.81 -22.17 32.46
C LYS A 99 11.15 -20.82 31.80
N ALA A 100 12.04 -20.03 32.41
CA ALA A 100 12.46 -18.75 31.84
C ALA A 100 13.22 -18.94 30.50
N GLU A 101 13.95 -20.04 30.34
CA GLU A 101 14.61 -20.40 29.08
C GLU A 101 13.60 -20.75 27.97
N ASP A 102 12.57 -21.55 28.29
CA ASP A 102 11.49 -21.87 27.34
C ASP A 102 10.69 -20.62 26.93
N ASP A 103 10.37 -19.75 27.89
CA ASP A 103 9.68 -18.47 27.63
C ASP A 103 10.55 -17.53 26.77
N LEU A 104 11.86 -17.49 27.00
CA LEU A 104 12.83 -16.77 26.16
C LEU A 104 12.85 -17.31 24.73
N GLY A 105 12.94 -18.63 24.56
CA GLY A 105 12.95 -19.27 23.24
C GLY A 105 11.68 -18.99 22.44
N LYS A 106 10.51 -18.99 23.10
CA LYS A 106 9.23 -18.63 22.48
C LYS A 106 9.19 -17.18 22.05
N ALA A 107 9.61 -16.25 22.91
CA ALA A 107 9.64 -14.83 22.59
C ALA A 107 10.61 -14.53 21.44
N GLN A 108 11.80 -15.15 21.45
CA GLN A 108 12.78 -15.03 20.39
C GLN A 108 12.22 -15.48 19.05
N LYS A 109 11.62 -16.68 18.99
CA LYS A 109 11.05 -17.22 17.76
C LYS A 109 10.00 -16.27 17.16
N VAL A 110 9.04 -15.82 17.98
CA VAL A 110 7.98 -14.92 17.52
C VAL A 110 8.51 -13.58 17.02
N PHE A 111 9.56 -13.04 17.65
CA PHE A 111 10.22 -11.83 17.18
C PHE A 111 10.97 -12.06 15.86
N GLU A 112 11.79 -13.10 15.80
CA GLU A 112 12.66 -13.36 14.64
C GLU A 112 11.87 -13.72 13.39
N ASP A 113 10.78 -14.49 13.52
CA ASP A 113 9.90 -14.79 12.38
C ASP A 113 9.43 -13.49 11.70
N ILE A 114 8.98 -12.50 12.48
CA ILE A 114 8.52 -11.20 11.94
C ILE A 114 9.71 -10.34 11.45
N ASN A 115 10.84 -10.41 12.16
CA ASN A 115 12.02 -9.62 11.86
C ASN A 115 12.64 -10.01 10.52
N ILE A 116 12.78 -11.31 10.26
CA ILE A 116 13.36 -11.86 9.03
C ILE A 116 12.48 -11.48 7.83
N ASP A 117 11.16 -11.75 7.91
CA ASP A 117 10.26 -11.41 6.81
C ASP A 117 10.33 -9.90 6.46
N LEU A 118 10.36 -9.02 7.46
CA LEU A 118 10.47 -7.58 7.24
C LEU A 118 11.85 -7.15 6.71
N GLN A 119 12.92 -7.83 7.08
CA GLN A 119 14.26 -7.57 6.54
C GLN A 119 14.37 -7.93 5.06
N GLU A 120 13.60 -8.92 4.59
CA GLU A 120 13.52 -9.30 3.18
C GLU A 120 12.58 -8.37 2.40
N GLU A 121 11.40 -8.08 2.95
CA GLU A 121 10.35 -7.34 2.25
C GLU A 121 10.63 -5.84 2.14
N LEU A 122 11.20 -5.19 3.17
CA LEU A 122 11.38 -3.73 3.16
C LEU A 122 12.37 -3.25 2.08
N PRO A 123 13.54 -3.89 1.87
CA PRO A 123 14.42 -3.55 0.76
C PRO A 123 13.77 -3.84 -0.60
N SER A 124 12.99 -4.91 -0.70
CA SER A 124 12.24 -5.24 -1.92
C SER A 124 11.21 -4.16 -2.25
N LEU A 125 10.46 -3.67 -1.25
CA LEU A 125 9.49 -2.59 -1.41
C LEU A 125 10.17 -1.26 -1.80
N TRP A 126 11.33 -0.96 -1.23
CA TRP A 126 12.06 0.28 -1.52
C TRP A 126 12.58 0.36 -2.95
N ASN A 127 13.06 -0.76 -3.49
CA ASN A 127 13.65 -0.82 -4.83
C ASN A 127 12.62 -1.04 -5.94
N ARG A 128 11.33 -1.02 -5.61
CA ARG A 128 10.24 -1.31 -6.54
C ARG A 128 9.82 -0.09 -7.36
#